data_AF-A0A427XN36-F1
#
_entry.id   AF-A0A427XN36-F1
#
_cell.length_a   1.000
_cell.length_b   1.000
_cell.length_c   1.000
_cell.angle_alpha   90.00
_cell.angle_beta   90.00
_cell.angle_gamma   90.00
#
_symmetry.space_group_name_H-M   'P 1'
#
loop_
_entity.id
_entity.type
_entity.pdbx_description
1 polymer ?
#
loop_
_entity_poly.entity_id
_entity_poly.type
_entity_poly.pdbx_seq_one_letter_code
_entity_poly.pdbx_strand_id
1 'polypeptide(L)'
;MVETSFKSSIAFKRTEPAPAAPGLFTRPPSPPPSTAETASTVSHDVADNAKARIPTEDWDGGYTFAPIKEWQVARAMTKRYGDDLYRTAVSDVVIVGAGSAGLTCAWALGTARPDLAITIIEAGVAPGGGAWLGGQLMSAMVVRKPAHAILVDIGVPFEDEGDFVVVKHAALFTSTVLSKVLALPNVKLYNATAVEDLITRPDPLGGGLRVAGVVSNWTLVTLAHGLQSCMDPQTITAPLVCSFAGHDGPFGAFSVKRLVATGMVEQLKNMRALNMTSAEDYIVNNTREVVPGLITGGMELSELDGANRMGATFGGMLASGVKAAKEAIKILDAQKIVDGEVVGHKVAA
;
A
#
# COMPACT_ATOMS: atom_id res chain seq x y z
N MET A 1 -39.74 16.61 -7.10
CA MET A 1 -38.97 17.00 -5.91
C MET A 1 -39.62 16.34 -4.70
N VAL A 2 -39.05 15.23 -4.25
CA VAL A 2 -39.43 14.57 -3.00
C VAL A 2 -38.11 14.21 -2.31
N GLU A 3 -37.67 15.09 -1.42
CA GLU A 3 -36.58 14.80 -0.48
C GLU A 3 -37.12 13.83 0.59
N THR A 4 -36.47 12.69 0.75
CA THR A 4 -36.66 11.82 1.92
C THR A 4 -35.36 11.77 2.70
N SER A 5 -35.25 12.65 3.69
CA SER A 5 -34.20 12.61 4.72
C SER A 5 -34.56 11.54 5.75
N PHE A 6 -33.77 10.47 5.80
CA PHE A 6 -33.76 9.52 6.91
C PHE A 6 -33.09 10.18 8.13
N LYS A 7 -33.88 10.59 9.13
CA LYS A 7 -33.38 11.04 10.44
C LYS A 7 -33.17 9.83 11.35
N SER A 8 -31.91 9.53 11.67
CA SER A 8 -31.54 8.58 12.73
C SER A 8 -31.76 9.23 14.10
N SER A 9 -32.66 8.65 14.89
CA SER A 9 -32.92 9.02 16.27
C SER A 9 -32.07 8.16 17.21
N ILE A 10 -30.90 8.66 17.62
CA ILE A 10 -30.21 8.16 18.82
C ILE A 10 -29.84 9.39 19.65
N ALA A 11 -30.69 9.70 20.61
CA ALA A 11 -30.43 10.72 21.62
C ALA A 11 -29.53 10.10 22.71
N PHE A 12 -28.25 10.46 22.73
CA PHE A 12 -27.37 10.18 23.86
C PHE A 12 -27.69 11.16 25.00
N LYS A 13 -28.13 10.63 26.15
CA LYS A 13 -28.17 11.39 27.42
C LYS A 13 -26.74 11.77 27.81
N ARG A 14 -26.44 13.07 27.86
CA ARG A 14 -25.23 13.60 28.48
C ARG A 14 -25.32 13.38 30.00
N THR A 15 -24.37 12.63 30.56
CA THR A 15 -24.09 12.65 32.00
C THR A 15 -23.07 13.76 32.30
N GLU A 16 -23.26 14.47 33.40
CA GLU A 16 -22.40 15.59 33.83
C GLU A 16 -20.95 15.14 34.12
N PRO A 17 -19.95 16.01 33.91
CA PRO A 17 -18.56 15.68 34.19
C PRO A 17 -18.25 15.77 35.69
N ALA A 18 -17.46 14.82 36.19
CA ALA A 18 -16.94 14.80 37.56
C ALA A 18 -15.90 15.94 37.80
N PRO A 19 -15.74 16.43 39.03
CA PRO A 19 -14.84 17.54 39.35
C PRO A 19 -13.36 17.17 39.21
N ALA A 20 -12.56 18.14 38.74
CA ALA A 20 -11.13 18.01 38.51
C ALA A 20 -10.32 17.89 39.81
N ALA A 21 -9.31 17.00 39.82
CA ALA A 21 -8.32 16.89 40.87
C ALA A 21 -7.21 17.96 40.70
N PRO A 22 -6.62 18.48 41.79
CA PRO A 22 -5.62 19.54 41.72
C PRO A 22 -4.26 19.05 41.20
N GLY A 23 -3.64 19.88 40.35
CA GLY A 23 -2.44 19.56 39.57
C GLY A 23 -1.13 19.57 40.36
N LEU A 24 -0.23 18.67 39.95
CA LEU A 24 1.20 18.72 40.23
C LEU A 24 1.93 18.91 38.90
N PHE A 25 2.26 20.16 38.57
CA PHE A 25 3.18 20.47 37.49
C PHE A 25 4.61 20.30 38.00
N THR A 26 5.33 19.30 37.51
CA THR A 26 6.79 19.30 37.53
C THR A 26 7.29 19.39 36.09
N ARG A 27 8.23 20.32 35.86
CA ARG A 27 8.78 20.64 34.53
C ARG A 27 9.58 19.44 34.01
N PRO A 28 9.45 19.03 32.73
CA PRO A 28 10.28 17.97 32.20
C PRO A 28 11.76 18.41 32.16
N PRO A 29 12.72 17.52 32.47
CA PRO A 29 14.13 17.84 32.37
C PRO A 29 14.54 18.06 30.91
N SER A 30 15.37 19.07 30.68
CA SER A 30 15.90 19.42 29.36
C SER A 30 16.86 18.34 28.84
N PRO A 31 16.92 18.11 27.51
CA PRO A 31 17.82 17.11 26.94
C PRO A 31 19.30 17.53 27.11
N PRO A 32 20.22 16.56 27.26
CA PRO A 32 21.65 16.85 27.33
C PRO A 32 22.18 17.33 25.95
N PRO A 33 23.28 18.11 25.93
CA PRO A 33 23.84 18.64 24.70
C PRO A 33 24.48 17.53 23.85
N SER A 34 24.32 17.62 22.53
CA SER A 34 24.91 16.67 21.57
C SER A 34 26.36 17.04 21.28
N THR A 35 27.30 16.15 21.62
CA THR A 35 28.63 16.12 21.01
C THR A 35 28.64 15.03 19.95
N ALA A 36 28.86 15.44 18.70
CA ALA A 36 29.01 14.56 17.56
C ALA A 36 30.41 13.94 17.59
N GLU A 37 30.51 12.62 17.76
CA GLU A 37 31.69 11.85 17.40
C GLU A 37 31.30 10.54 16.70
N THR A 38 32.22 10.14 15.82
CA THR A 38 32.13 9.22 14.69
C THR A 38 31.71 7.79 15.00
N ALA A 39 31.02 7.18 14.03
CA ALA A 39 30.57 5.80 14.02
C ALA A 39 31.72 4.80 14.24
N SER A 40 31.75 4.21 15.43
CA SER A 40 32.30 2.89 15.67
C SER A 40 31.15 2.00 16.17
N THR A 41 31.24 0.69 15.91
CA THR A 41 30.30 -0.33 16.37
C THR A 41 30.20 -0.31 17.90
N VAL A 42 29.28 0.48 18.45
CA VAL A 42 29.02 0.51 19.89
C VAL A 42 28.20 -0.71 20.25
N SER A 43 28.87 -1.76 20.72
CA SER A 43 28.30 -2.67 21.70
C SER A 43 27.93 -1.82 22.92
N HIS A 44 26.65 -1.57 23.13
CA HIS A 44 26.20 -0.96 24.39
C HIS A 44 26.34 -2.02 25.48
N ASP A 45 27.52 -2.03 26.11
CA ASP A 45 27.77 -2.78 27.34
C ASP A 45 26.82 -2.26 28.42
N VAL A 46 25.80 -3.07 28.72
CA VAL A 46 25.00 -2.92 29.93
C VAL A 46 25.77 -3.64 31.05
N ALA A 47 26.73 -2.94 31.62
CA ALA A 47 27.28 -3.32 32.92
C ALA A 47 26.23 -2.96 33.99
N ASP A 48 25.42 -3.94 34.42
CA ASP A 48 24.79 -3.94 35.73
C ASP A 48 24.32 -5.36 36.13
N ASN A 49 25.23 -6.08 36.80
CA ASN A 49 25.03 -6.97 37.95
C ASN A 49 23.80 -7.88 38.13
N ALA A 50 23.14 -8.33 37.06
CA ALA A 50 22.39 -9.59 37.08
C ALA A 50 23.24 -10.62 36.33
N LYS A 51 23.62 -11.74 36.98
CA LYS A 51 24.28 -12.88 36.30
C LYS A 51 23.54 -13.11 34.97
N ALA A 52 24.21 -12.87 33.84
CA ALA A 52 23.59 -12.91 32.53
C ALA A 52 22.93 -14.29 32.38
N ARG A 53 21.59 -14.33 32.46
CA ARG A 53 20.85 -15.56 32.16
C ARG A 53 21.11 -15.86 30.70
N ILE A 54 21.77 -16.98 30.44
CA ILE A 54 22.01 -17.48 29.09
C ILE A 54 20.62 -17.77 28.50
N PRO A 55 20.25 -17.23 27.33
CA PRO A 55 19.02 -17.59 26.67
C PRO A 55 18.98 -19.11 26.46
N THR A 56 17.90 -19.76 26.88
CA THR A 56 17.75 -21.21 26.85
C THR A 56 16.49 -21.55 26.10
N GLU A 57 16.63 -22.38 25.07
CA GLU A 57 15.49 -23.07 24.48
C GLU A 57 15.26 -24.36 25.26
N ASP A 58 14.19 -24.37 26.05
CA ASP A 58 13.75 -25.54 26.81
C ASP A 58 12.23 -25.55 26.91
N TRP A 59 11.62 -26.49 26.20
CA TRP A 59 10.17 -26.64 26.10
C TRP A 59 9.53 -27.34 27.32
N ASP A 60 10.33 -27.87 28.24
CA ASP A 60 9.89 -28.53 29.48
C ASP A 60 9.77 -27.56 30.67
N GLY A 61 9.79 -26.25 30.39
CA GLY A 61 9.52 -25.18 31.37
C GLY A 61 10.74 -24.35 31.79
N GLY A 62 11.93 -24.65 31.28
CA GLY A 62 13.15 -23.86 31.50
C GLY A 62 13.42 -22.79 30.43
N TYR A 63 12.49 -22.54 29.50
CA TYR A 63 12.67 -21.54 28.44
C TYR A 63 13.00 -20.16 29.01
N THR A 64 14.06 -19.51 28.52
CA THR A 64 14.41 -18.16 28.95
C THR A 64 14.95 -17.32 27.80
N PHE A 65 14.45 -16.09 27.67
CA PHE A 65 14.91 -15.12 26.69
C PHE A 65 16.13 -14.34 27.20
N ALA A 66 16.86 -13.72 26.28
CA ALA A 66 17.88 -12.73 26.62
C ALA A 66 17.26 -11.54 27.37
N PRO A 67 18.00 -10.89 28.28
CA PRO A 67 17.55 -9.65 28.91
C PRO A 67 17.27 -8.55 27.89
N ILE A 68 16.21 -7.76 28.12
CA ILE A 68 15.81 -6.64 27.28
C ILE A 68 15.20 -5.51 28.12
N LYS A 69 15.34 -4.26 27.66
CA LYS A 69 14.66 -3.06 28.21
C LYS A 69 13.74 -2.46 27.15
N GLU A 70 12.61 -1.91 27.59
CA GLU A 70 11.55 -1.39 26.71
C GLU A 70 12.06 -0.31 25.74
N TRP A 71 12.94 0.57 26.22
CA TRP A 71 13.53 1.63 25.38
C TRP A 71 14.40 1.08 24.24
N GLN A 72 14.99 -0.12 24.38
CA GLN A 72 15.77 -0.74 23.31
C GLN A 72 14.84 -1.11 22.15
N VAL A 73 13.66 -1.65 22.46
CA VAL A 73 12.62 -1.98 21.47
C VAL A 73 12.09 -0.71 20.79
N ALA A 74 11.76 0.33 21.58
CA ALA A 74 11.28 1.60 21.04
C ALA A 74 12.31 2.23 20.07
N ARG A 75 13.58 2.34 20.47
CA ARG A 75 14.64 2.85 19.59
C ARG A 75 14.82 2.00 18.34
N ALA A 76 14.78 0.68 18.47
CA ALA A 76 14.97 -0.24 17.35
C ALA A 76 13.91 -0.04 16.26
N MET A 77 12.64 0.14 16.64
CA MET A 77 11.53 0.38 15.71
C MET A 77 11.56 1.81 15.15
N THR A 78 11.66 2.82 16.03
CA THR A 78 11.64 4.23 15.61
C THR A 78 12.79 4.55 14.66
N LYS A 79 14.00 4.02 14.92
CA LYS A 79 15.14 4.22 14.02
C LYS A 79 14.85 3.66 12.62
N ARG A 80 14.41 2.41 12.52
CA ARG A 80 14.15 1.75 11.22
C ARG A 80 13.02 2.44 10.46
N TYR A 81 11.92 2.77 11.15
CA TYR A 81 10.81 3.47 10.52
C TYR A 81 11.22 4.88 10.06
N GLY A 82 12.02 5.60 10.87
CA GLY A 82 12.56 6.91 10.50
C GLY A 82 13.55 6.86 9.33
N ASP A 83 14.45 5.87 9.31
CA ASP A 83 15.37 5.64 8.20
C ASP A 83 14.60 5.30 6.91
N ASP A 84 13.54 4.49 7.02
CA ASP A 84 12.65 4.19 5.89
C ASP A 84 11.93 5.45 5.40
N LEU A 85 11.32 6.25 6.29
CA LEU A 85 10.64 7.50 5.92
C LEU A 85 11.57 8.47 5.21
N TYR A 86 12.80 8.60 5.70
CA TYR A 86 13.82 9.43 5.08
C TYR A 86 14.17 8.93 3.68
N ARG A 87 14.43 7.63 3.52
CA ARG A 87 14.80 7.02 2.24
C ARG A 87 13.66 7.08 1.22
N THR A 88 12.42 6.79 1.64
CA THR A 88 11.27 6.70 0.74
C THR A 88 10.57 8.03 0.50
N ALA A 89 11.06 9.14 1.06
CA ALA A 89 10.57 10.48 0.71
C ALA A 89 10.64 10.74 -0.81
N VAL A 90 11.60 10.09 -1.47
CA VAL A 90 11.67 9.93 -2.93
C VAL A 90 11.67 8.44 -3.25
N SER A 91 10.78 7.99 -4.13
CA SER A 91 10.71 6.61 -4.61
C SER A 91 10.69 6.57 -6.14
N ASP A 92 11.11 5.47 -6.76
CA ASP A 92 10.98 5.31 -8.20
C ASP A 92 9.55 4.94 -8.59
N VAL A 93 8.89 4.11 -7.77
CA VAL A 93 7.48 3.76 -7.95
C VAL A 93 6.77 3.75 -6.60
N VAL A 94 5.60 4.38 -6.55
CA VAL A 94 4.65 4.21 -5.45
C VAL A 94 3.50 3.31 -5.91
N ILE A 95 3.17 2.28 -5.12
CA ILE A 95 2.02 1.41 -5.34
C ILE A 95 0.96 1.71 -4.28
N VAL A 96 -0.23 2.12 -4.71
CA VAL A 96 -1.35 2.43 -3.80
C VAL A 96 -2.29 1.24 -3.74
N GLY A 97 -2.44 0.65 -2.55
CA GLY A 97 -3.25 -0.54 -2.31
C GLY A 97 -2.47 -1.84 -2.48
N ALA A 98 -2.30 -2.58 -1.39
CA ALA A 98 -1.67 -3.91 -1.34
C ALA A 98 -2.69 -5.04 -1.50
N GLY A 99 -3.66 -4.88 -2.41
CA GLY A 99 -4.58 -5.96 -2.83
C GLY A 99 -3.90 -6.97 -3.76
N SER A 100 -4.66 -7.92 -4.30
CA SER A 100 -4.12 -8.94 -5.24
C SER A 100 -3.41 -8.33 -6.46
N ALA A 101 -3.99 -7.31 -7.09
CA ALA A 101 -3.39 -6.63 -8.23
C ALA A 101 -2.12 -5.85 -7.84
N GLY A 102 -2.18 -5.07 -6.75
CA GLY A 102 -1.05 -4.28 -6.25
C GLY A 102 0.13 -5.13 -5.77
N LEU A 103 -0.13 -6.21 -5.03
CA LEU A 103 0.91 -7.16 -4.61
C LEU A 103 1.52 -7.90 -5.81
N THR A 104 0.72 -8.25 -6.81
CA THR A 104 1.24 -8.88 -8.03
C THR A 104 2.08 -7.89 -8.85
N CYS A 105 1.67 -6.62 -8.92
CA CYS A 105 2.46 -5.55 -9.54
C CYS A 105 3.80 -5.36 -8.80
N ALA A 106 3.78 -5.26 -7.48
CA ALA A 106 4.97 -5.12 -6.64
C ALA A 106 5.94 -6.30 -6.82
N TRP A 107 5.41 -7.53 -6.80
CA TRP A 107 6.20 -8.75 -6.98
C TRP A 107 6.87 -8.77 -8.37
N ALA A 108 6.09 -8.56 -9.44
CA ALA A 108 6.59 -8.61 -10.80
C ALA A 108 7.61 -7.50 -11.08
N LEU A 109 7.32 -6.27 -10.63
CA LEU A 109 8.20 -5.12 -10.82
C LEU A 109 9.49 -5.26 -10.00
N GLY A 110 9.37 -5.53 -8.70
CA GLY A 110 10.53 -5.61 -7.81
C GLY A 110 11.47 -6.77 -8.14
N THR A 111 10.93 -7.89 -8.64
CA THR A 111 11.75 -9.00 -9.14
C THR A 111 12.48 -8.65 -10.44
N ALA A 112 11.80 -7.97 -11.37
CA ALA A 112 12.38 -7.63 -12.67
C ALA A 112 13.36 -6.45 -12.62
N ARG A 113 13.20 -5.55 -11.65
CA ARG A 113 13.95 -4.30 -11.51
C ARG A 113 14.43 -4.11 -10.07
N PRO A 114 15.43 -4.89 -9.61
CA PRO A 114 15.99 -4.77 -8.27
C PRO A 114 16.68 -3.41 -8.02
N ASP A 115 16.94 -2.63 -9.08
CA ASP A 115 17.49 -1.28 -9.02
C ASP A 115 16.47 -0.21 -8.58
N LEU A 116 15.17 -0.47 -8.73
CA LEU A 116 14.12 0.51 -8.42
C LEU A 116 13.69 0.46 -6.96
N ALA A 117 13.56 1.62 -6.31
CA ALA A 117 12.93 1.77 -5.01
C ALA A 117 11.40 1.78 -5.14
N ILE A 118 10.75 0.75 -4.59
CA ILE A 118 9.29 0.55 -4.67
C ILE A 118 8.67 0.74 -3.29
N THR A 119 7.77 1.72 -3.17
CA THR A 119 7.06 2.02 -1.93
C THR A 119 5.58 1.66 -2.06
N ILE A 120 5.10 0.74 -1.24
CA ILE A 120 3.68 0.32 -1.19
C ILE A 120 2.99 1.04 -0.05
N ILE A 121 1.87 1.71 -0.35
CA ILE A 121 1.01 2.37 0.64
C ILE A 121 -0.30 1.58 0.75
N GLU A 122 -0.60 1.08 1.94
CA GLU A 122 -1.79 0.28 2.23
C GLU A 122 -2.56 0.88 3.41
N ALA A 123 -3.83 1.20 3.16
CA ALA A 123 -4.67 1.86 4.16
C ALA A 123 -4.98 0.93 5.35
N GLY A 124 -5.21 -0.36 5.09
CA GLY A 124 -5.45 -1.34 6.14
C GLY A 124 -4.21 -1.64 6.98
N VAL A 125 -4.41 -2.05 8.23
CA VAL A 125 -3.31 -2.64 9.02
C VAL A 125 -2.85 -3.96 8.36
N ALA A 126 -3.79 -4.78 7.89
CA ALA A 126 -3.50 -6.01 7.17
C ALA A 126 -3.54 -5.74 5.66
N PRO A 127 -2.44 -5.97 4.91
CA PRO A 127 -2.46 -5.97 3.45
C PRO A 127 -3.22 -7.19 2.90
N GLY A 128 -3.35 -7.27 1.58
CA GLY A 128 -4.04 -8.35 0.87
C GLY A 128 -5.41 -7.94 0.31
N GLY A 129 -5.97 -6.83 0.78
CA GLY A 129 -7.28 -6.32 0.33
C GLY A 129 -8.36 -7.40 0.40
N GLY A 130 -9.13 -7.55 -0.68
CA GLY A 130 -10.20 -8.57 -0.77
C GLY A 130 -9.72 -10.01 -1.03
N ALA A 131 -8.41 -10.26 -1.16
CA ALA A 131 -7.88 -11.56 -1.58
C ALA A 131 -7.65 -12.55 -0.42
N TRP A 132 -8.27 -12.31 0.74
CA TRP A 132 -8.25 -13.26 1.86
C TRP A 132 -9.29 -14.37 1.73
N LEU A 133 -10.32 -14.15 0.90
CA LEU A 133 -11.46 -15.04 0.72
C LEU A 133 -11.80 -15.17 -0.77
N GLY A 134 -12.58 -16.20 -1.08
CA GLY A 134 -13.36 -16.30 -2.31
C GLY A 134 -14.69 -15.54 -2.19
N GLY A 135 -15.72 -16.02 -2.90
CA GLY A 135 -17.06 -15.43 -2.83
C GLY A 135 -17.78 -15.79 -1.53
N GLN A 136 -18.61 -14.88 -1.01
CA GLN A 136 -19.55 -15.15 0.09
C GLN A 136 -18.88 -15.79 1.34
N LEU A 137 -17.69 -15.30 1.69
CA LEU A 137 -16.87 -15.80 2.81
C LEU A 137 -16.32 -17.23 2.66
N MET A 138 -16.46 -17.84 1.48
CA MET A 138 -15.80 -19.12 1.17
C MET A 138 -14.30 -18.92 0.96
N SER A 139 -13.54 -20.02 0.96
CA SER A 139 -12.07 -19.97 0.95
C SER A 139 -11.44 -20.01 -0.44
N ALA A 140 -11.98 -20.83 -1.35
CA ALA A 140 -11.32 -21.17 -2.61
C ALA A 140 -11.12 -19.94 -3.52
N MET A 141 -9.92 -19.83 -4.11
CA MET A 141 -9.60 -18.78 -5.08
C MET A 141 -9.53 -19.39 -6.48
N VAL A 142 -10.49 -19.01 -7.32
CA VAL A 142 -10.57 -19.43 -8.72
C VAL A 142 -9.74 -18.49 -9.59
N VAL A 143 -8.90 -19.06 -10.45
CA VAL A 143 -8.02 -18.33 -11.37
C VAL A 143 -8.15 -18.93 -12.77
N ARG A 144 -8.74 -18.18 -13.71
CA ARG A 144 -8.85 -18.59 -15.13
C ARG A 144 -7.48 -18.64 -15.80
N LYS A 145 -7.29 -19.57 -16.74
CA LYS A 145 -6.08 -19.62 -17.58
C LYS A 145 -6.08 -18.45 -18.59
N PRO A 146 -4.90 -17.89 -18.95
CA PRO A 146 -3.55 -18.37 -18.62
C PRO A 146 -2.97 -17.86 -17.30
N ALA A 147 -3.74 -17.20 -16.42
CA ALA A 147 -3.19 -16.58 -15.20
C ALA A 147 -2.61 -17.58 -14.18
N HIS A 148 -2.89 -18.88 -14.30
CA HIS A 148 -2.20 -19.93 -13.54
C HIS A 148 -0.66 -19.91 -13.67
N ALA A 149 -0.11 -19.41 -14.79
CA ALA A 149 1.34 -19.27 -14.95
C ALA A 149 1.95 -18.34 -13.89
N ILE A 150 1.22 -17.30 -13.48
CA ILE A 150 1.63 -16.38 -12.42
C ILE A 150 1.67 -17.11 -11.06
N LEU A 151 0.72 -18.04 -10.82
CA LEU A 151 0.74 -18.87 -9.62
C LEU A 151 1.97 -19.80 -9.62
N VAL A 152 2.34 -20.36 -10.77
CA VAL A 152 3.55 -21.17 -10.93
C VAL A 152 4.79 -20.34 -10.58
N ASP A 153 4.94 -19.14 -11.15
CA ASP A 153 6.10 -18.29 -10.91
C ASP A 153 6.20 -17.83 -9.43
N ILE A 154 5.07 -17.53 -8.80
CA ILE A 154 5.01 -17.18 -7.37
C ILE A 154 5.21 -18.43 -6.49
N GLY A 155 4.94 -19.64 -6.99
CA GLY A 155 5.05 -20.89 -6.23
C GLY A 155 3.81 -21.17 -5.36
N VAL A 156 2.61 -20.84 -5.86
CA VAL A 156 1.34 -21.13 -5.20
C VAL A 156 0.73 -22.39 -5.82
N PRO A 157 0.54 -23.48 -5.05
CA PRO A 157 -0.06 -24.70 -5.57
C PRO A 157 -1.56 -24.50 -5.83
N PHE A 158 -2.06 -25.21 -6.84
CA PHE A 158 -3.45 -25.19 -7.25
C PHE A 158 -3.89 -26.56 -7.80
N GLU A 159 -5.19 -26.77 -7.86
CA GLU A 159 -5.84 -27.89 -8.54
C GLU A 159 -6.26 -27.42 -9.95
N ASP A 160 -5.95 -28.20 -10.99
CA ASP A 160 -6.26 -27.85 -12.38
C ASP A 160 -7.62 -28.43 -12.79
N GLU A 161 -8.55 -27.56 -13.21
CA GLU A 161 -9.93 -27.88 -13.58
C GLU A 161 -10.20 -27.61 -15.08
N GLY A 162 -9.16 -27.61 -15.91
CA GLY A 162 -9.27 -27.35 -17.35
C GLY A 162 -9.04 -25.87 -17.68
N ASP A 163 -10.11 -25.10 -17.92
CA ASP A 163 -10.00 -23.69 -18.33
C ASP A 163 -9.65 -22.73 -17.16
N PHE A 164 -9.67 -23.25 -15.94
CA PHE A 164 -9.31 -22.53 -14.72
C PHE A 164 -8.60 -23.46 -13.75
N VAL A 165 -8.01 -22.85 -12.73
CA VAL A 165 -7.37 -23.55 -11.61
C VAL A 165 -7.94 -23.03 -10.29
N VAL A 166 -7.83 -23.83 -9.23
CA VAL A 166 -8.36 -23.50 -7.91
C VAL A 166 -7.23 -23.57 -6.89
N VAL A 167 -6.92 -22.42 -6.28
CA VAL A 167 -6.07 -22.37 -5.09
C VAL A 167 -6.94 -22.71 -3.88
N LYS A 168 -6.52 -23.70 -3.09
CA LYS A 168 -7.30 -24.24 -1.95
C LYS A 168 -7.85 -23.17 -1.00
N HIS A 169 -7.11 -22.07 -0.85
CA HIS A 169 -7.55 -20.92 -0.08
C HIS A 169 -6.93 -19.64 -0.65
N ALA A 170 -7.74 -18.59 -0.84
CA ALA A 170 -7.28 -17.27 -1.27
C ALA A 170 -6.11 -16.72 -0.41
N ALA A 171 -6.18 -16.94 0.90
CA ALA A 171 -5.09 -16.65 1.84
C ALA A 171 -3.75 -17.30 1.48
N LEU A 172 -3.73 -18.48 0.85
CA LEU A 172 -2.48 -19.13 0.44
C LEU A 172 -1.79 -18.33 -0.65
N PHE A 173 -2.53 -17.86 -1.67
CA PHE A 173 -1.98 -16.96 -2.67
C PHE A 173 -1.48 -15.67 -2.01
N THR A 174 -2.34 -15.01 -1.23
CA THR A 174 -2.10 -13.68 -0.68
C THR A 174 -0.90 -13.66 0.28
N SER A 175 -0.82 -14.63 1.20
CA SER A 175 0.32 -14.73 2.13
C SER A 175 1.62 -15.09 1.41
N THR A 176 1.58 -15.95 0.39
CA THR A 176 2.78 -16.33 -0.38
C THR A 176 3.33 -15.15 -1.17
N VAL A 177 2.49 -14.45 -1.93
CA VAL A 177 2.94 -13.28 -2.70
C VAL A 177 3.40 -12.17 -1.76
N LEU A 178 2.69 -11.91 -0.66
CA LEU A 178 3.09 -10.92 0.34
C LEU A 178 4.47 -11.25 0.94
N SER A 179 4.72 -12.50 1.31
CA SER A 179 6.02 -12.93 1.84
C SER A 179 7.14 -12.72 0.82
N LYS A 180 6.91 -13.07 -0.45
CA LYS A 180 7.90 -12.86 -1.51
C LYS A 180 8.16 -11.38 -1.78
N VAL A 181 7.12 -10.55 -1.80
CA VAL A 181 7.24 -9.09 -1.97
C VAL A 181 8.03 -8.46 -0.84
N LEU A 182 7.71 -8.79 0.42
CA LEU A 182 8.39 -8.23 1.59
C LEU A 182 9.84 -8.71 1.76
N ALA A 183 10.21 -9.80 1.11
CA ALA A 183 11.59 -10.29 1.09
C ALA A 183 12.48 -9.56 0.06
N LEU A 184 11.88 -8.77 -0.85
CA LEU A 184 12.64 -8.00 -1.83
C LEU A 184 13.31 -6.80 -1.14
N PRO A 185 14.65 -6.63 -1.29
CA PRO A 185 15.39 -5.57 -0.58
C PRO A 185 15.03 -4.15 -1.06
N ASN A 186 14.41 -4.03 -2.22
CA ASN A 186 14.04 -2.78 -2.86
C ASN A 186 12.55 -2.41 -2.67
N VAL A 187 11.82 -3.16 -1.83
CA VAL A 187 10.41 -2.91 -1.52
C VAL A 187 10.24 -2.45 -0.09
N LYS A 188 9.45 -1.39 0.12
CA LYS A 188 8.96 -0.98 1.44
C LYS A 188 7.44 -0.99 1.48
N LEU A 189 6.85 -1.63 2.49
CA LEU A 189 5.43 -1.55 2.79
C LEU A 189 5.18 -0.58 3.95
N TYR A 190 4.31 0.41 3.72
CA TYR A 190 3.64 1.20 4.75
C TYR A 190 2.16 0.82 4.79
N ASN A 191 1.85 -0.15 5.64
CA ASN A 191 0.48 -0.45 6.05
C ASN A 191 -0.03 0.57 7.08
N ALA A 192 -1.32 0.57 7.36
CA ALA A 192 -2.00 1.56 8.20
C ALA A 192 -1.81 3.02 7.74
N THR A 193 -1.51 3.22 6.45
CA THR A 193 -1.20 4.50 5.84
C THR A 193 -2.10 4.70 4.62
N ALA A 194 -2.93 5.73 4.62
CA ALA A 194 -3.83 6.05 3.50
C ALA A 194 -3.20 7.10 2.59
N VAL A 195 -3.47 6.99 1.29
CA VAL A 195 -3.29 8.11 0.36
C VAL A 195 -4.54 8.97 0.40
N GLU A 196 -4.38 10.26 0.64
CA GLU A 196 -5.49 11.23 0.71
C GLU A 196 -5.46 12.28 -0.40
N ASP A 197 -4.32 12.43 -1.09
CA ASP A 197 -4.20 13.24 -2.31
C ASP A 197 -3.07 12.73 -3.23
N LEU A 198 -2.99 13.28 -4.44
CA LEU A 198 -1.92 13.06 -5.41
C LEU A 198 -1.07 14.33 -5.52
N ILE A 199 0.25 14.17 -5.60
CA ILE A 199 1.14 15.28 -5.95
C ILE A 199 1.04 15.49 -7.46
N THR A 200 0.83 16.73 -7.90
CA THR A 200 0.79 17.06 -9.33
C THR A 200 1.83 18.13 -9.71
N ARG A 201 2.25 18.11 -10.97
CA ARG A 201 3.16 19.08 -11.59
C ARG A 201 2.72 19.37 -13.03
N PRO A 202 3.06 20.53 -13.60
CA PRO A 202 3.09 20.68 -15.05
C PRO A 202 3.94 19.57 -15.67
N ASP A 203 3.43 18.93 -16.72
CA ASP A 203 4.15 17.85 -17.37
C ASP A 203 5.27 18.41 -18.29
N PRO A 204 6.55 18.13 -18.04
CA PRO A 204 7.63 18.59 -18.92
C PRO A 204 7.67 17.86 -20.26
N LEU A 205 6.89 16.79 -20.45
CA LEU A 205 6.80 16.05 -21.71
C LEU A 205 5.67 16.56 -22.62
N GLY A 206 4.81 17.47 -22.15
CA GLY A 206 3.63 17.91 -22.89
C GLY A 206 2.89 19.10 -22.29
N GLY A 207 1.68 19.39 -22.78
CA GLY A 207 0.79 20.39 -22.19
C GLY A 207 -0.20 19.72 -21.23
N GLY A 208 -0.10 19.98 -19.93
CA GLY A 208 -1.04 19.43 -18.94
C GLY A 208 -0.42 19.20 -17.56
N LEU A 209 -1.12 18.42 -16.74
CA LEU A 209 -0.66 17.98 -15.43
C LEU A 209 -0.19 16.51 -15.47
N ARG A 210 0.82 16.22 -14.67
CA ARG A 210 1.35 14.88 -14.38
C ARG A 210 1.24 14.59 -12.89
N VAL A 211 0.93 13.35 -12.54
CA VAL A 211 1.07 12.85 -11.17
C VAL A 211 2.56 12.62 -10.88
N ALA A 212 3.05 13.16 -9.77
CA ALA A 212 4.46 13.17 -9.38
C ALA A 212 4.66 12.66 -7.94
N GLY A 213 3.73 11.85 -7.44
CA GLY A 213 3.79 11.25 -6.11
C GLY A 213 2.45 11.22 -5.40
N VAL A 214 2.49 10.94 -4.10
CA VAL A 214 1.30 10.78 -3.26
C VAL A 214 1.38 11.64 -2.00
N VAL A 215 0.21 12.04 -1.51
CA VAL A 215 0.02 12.67 -0.22
C VAL A 215 -0.60 11.63 0.70
N SER A 216 0.09 11.34 1.80
CA SER A 216 -0.22 10.22 2.68
C SER A 216 -0.41 10.65 4.12
N ASN A 217 -1.24 9.94 4.86
CA ASN A 217 -1.38 10.09 6.30
C ASN A 217 -1.62 8.73 6.95
N TRP A 218 -1.57 8.67 8.28
CA TRP A 218 -2.10 7.50 8.98
C TRP A 218 -3.58 7.34 8.64
N THR A 219 -4.02 6.12 8.36
CA THR A 219 -5.41 5.87 7.94
C THR A 219 -6.42 6.40 8.95
N LEU A 220 -6.13 6.27 10.25
CA LEU A 220 -7.01 6.79 11.30
C LEU A 220 -7.06 8.32 11.34
N VAL A 221 -6.00 9.01 10.94
CA VAL A 221 -6.01 10.47 10.80
C VAL A 221 -6.91 10.87 9.63
N THR A 222 -6.73 10.23 8.47
CA THR A 222 -7.57 10.49 7.28
C THR A 222 -9.05 10.25 7.56
N LEU A 223 -9.41 9.20 8.31
CA LEU A 223 -10.79 8.91 8.70
C LEU A 223 -11.34 9.85 9.79
N ALA A 224 -10.48 10.58 10.50
CA ALA A 224 -10.86 11.47 11.60
C ALA A 224 -10.85 12.96 11.21
N HIS A 225 -10.62 13.30 9.94
CA HIS A 225 -10.81 14.67 9.44
C HIS A 225 -12.24 15.13 9.76
N GLY A 226 -12.38 16.30 10.39
CA GLY A 226 -13.65 16.83 10.90
C GLY A 226 -14.02 16.41 12.33
N LEU A 227 -13.26 15.52 12.97
CA LEU A 227 -13.44 15.13 14.37
C LEU A 227 -12.37 15.74 15.31
N GLN A 228 -11.32 16.31 14.76
CA GLN A 228 -10.20 16.94 15.46
C GLN A 228 -9.80 18.25 14.79
N SER A 229 -8.85 19.00 15.37
CA SER A 229 -8.12 20.05 14.65
C SER A 229 -7.41 19.47 13.42
N CYS A 230 -7.08 20.32 12.45
CA CYS A 230 -6.40 19.89 11.23
C CYS A 230 -5.09 19.16 11.54
N MET A 231 -4.87 18.04 10.85
CA MET A 231 -3.69 17.18 10.97
C MET A 231 -3.11 17.00 9.57
N ASP A 232 -2.15 17.84 9.20
CA ASP A 232 -1.60 17.87 7.85
C ASP A 232 -0.94 16.53 7.46
N PRO A 233 -0.97 16.16 6.16
CA PRO A 233 -0.34 14.96 5.66
C PRO A 233 1.19 15.04 5.56
N GLN A 234 1.77 13.87 5.23
CA GLN A 234 3.12 13.73 4.70
C GLN A 234 3.09 13.47 3.18
N THR A 235 4.25 13.57 2.52
CA THR A 235 4.38 13.42 1.06
C THR A 235 5.45 12.41 0.66
N ILE A 236 5.24 11.76 -0.48
CA ILE A 236 6.23 10.91 -1.14
C ILE A 236 6.28 11.30 -2.62
N THR A 237 7.43 11.78 -3.07
CA THR A 237 7.69 12.10 -4.48
C THR A 237 8.00 10.83 -5.24
N ALA A 238 7.38 10.65 -6.40
CA ALA A 238 7.70 9.56 -7.32
C ALA A 238 7.37 9.93 -8.77
N PRO A 239 8.19 9.52 -9.75
CA PRO A 239 7.93 9.79 -11.15
C PRO A 239 6.73 8.99 -11.66
N LEU A 240 6.39 7.90 -10.98
CA LEU A 240 5.31 6.99 -11.35
C LEU A 240 4.54 6.46 -10.12
N VAL A 241 3.22 6.54 -10.20
CA VAL A 241 2.29 5.94 -9.23
C VAL A 241 1.51 4.81 -9.92
N CYS A 242 1.46 3.63 -9.31
CA CYS A 242 0.60 2.53 -9.72
C CYS A 242 -0.55 2.38 -8.71
N SER A 243 -1.77 2.75 -9.08
CA SER A 243 -2.93 2.72 -8.20
C SER A 243 -3.79 1.46 -8.40
N PHE A 244 -4.00 0.74 -7.30
CA PHE A 244 -4.83 -0.45 -7.18
C PHE A 244 -5.71 -0.39 -5.92
N ALA A 245 -6.37 0.74 -5.68
CA ALA A 245 -7.21 0.98 -4.52
C ALA A 245 -8.54 0.17 -4.53
N GLY A 246 -8.71 -0.74 -5.49
CA GLY A 246 -9.92 -1.53 -5.67
C GLY A 246 -11.13 -0.65 -6.03
N HIS A 247 -12.33 -1.13 -5.72
CA HIS A 247 -13.59 -0.44 -6.03
C HIS A 247 -14.51 -0.27 -4.80
N ASP A 248 -14.11 -0.81 -3.65
CA ASP A 248 -14.96 -0.98 -2.47
C ASP A 248 -14.39 -0.24 -1.25
N GLY A 249 -15.22 -0.06 -0.23
CA GLY A 249 -14.85 0.56 1.03
C GLY A 249 -14.58 2.07 0.94
N PRO A 250 -14.20 2.69 2.06
CA PRO A 250 -14.01 4.15 2.15
C PRO A 250 -12.88 4.68 1.27
N PHE A 251 -11.91 3.83 0.90
CA PHE A 251 -10.76 4.19 0.06
C PHE A 251 -10.85 3.63 -1.37
N GLY A 252 -11.96 2.98 -1.72
CA GLY A 252 -12.15 2.34 -3.02
C GLY A 252 -12.06 3.34 -4.17
N ALA A 253 -11.29 2.97 -5.20
CA ALA A 253 -11.09 3.76 -6.42
C ALA A 253 -10.60 5.19 -6.16
N PHE A 254 -9.76 5.36 -5.13
CA PHE A 254 -9.28 6.66 -4.67
C PHE A 254 -8.69 7.50 -5.81
N SER A 255 -7.71 6.98 -6.55
CA SER A 255 -6.94 7.78 -7.48
C SER A 255 -7.81 8.24 -8.64
N VAL A 256 -8.62 7.35 -9.20
CA VAL A 256 -9.51 7.71 -10.34
C VAL A 256 -10.59 8.71 -9.92
N LYS A 257 -11.14 8.58 -8.70
CA LYS A 257 -12.05 9.59 -8.12
C LYS A 257 -11.33 10.93 -7.95
N ARG A 258 -10.08 10.91 -7.48
CA ARG A 258 -9.30 12.12 -7.27
C ARG A 258 -8.98 12.83 -8.58
N LEU A 259 -8.60 12.08 -9.62
CA LEU A 259 -8.36 12.63 -10.97
C LEU A 259 -9.58 13.35 -11.54
N VAL A 260 -10.80 12.84 -11.29
CA VAL A 260 -12.03 13.52 -11.68
C VAL A 260 -12.25 14.79 -10.86
N ALA A 261 -12.09 14.71 -9.53
CA ALA A 261 -12.26 15.86 -8.65
C ALA A 261 -11.28 17.01 -8.94
N THR A 262 -10.10 16.72 -9.49
CA THR A 262 -9.08 17.70 -9.88
C THR A 262 -9.14 18.09 -11.37
N GLY A 263 -10.09 17.55 -12.13
CA GLY A 263 -10.28 17.89 -13.55
C GLY A 263 -9.24 17.30 -14.51
N MET A 264 -8.44 16.32 -14.08
CA MET A 264 -7.51 15.59 -14.95
C MET A 264 -8.21 14.52 -15.79
N VAL A 265 -9.39 14.08 -15.33
CA VAL A 265 -10.30 13.18 -16.05
C VAL A 265 -11.70 13.80 -16.00
N GLU A 266 -12.46 13.72 -17.09
CA GLU A 266 -13.79 14.36 -17.17
C GLU A 266 -14.79 13.78 -16.16
N GLN A 267 -14.94 12.45 -16.13
CA GLN A 267 -15.89 11.77 -15.26
C GLN A 267 -15.56 10.28 -15.13
N LEU A 268 -16.08 9.65 -14.07
CA LEU A 268 -16.09 8.20 -13.94
C LEU A 268 -17.21 7.60 -14.78
N LYS A 269 -16.91 6.50 -15.49
CA LYS A 269 -17.95 5.72 -16.19
C LYS A 269 -18.66 4.74 -15.27
N ASN A 270 -18.15 4.51 -14.06
CA ASN A 270 -18.65 3.66 -12.98
C ASN A 270 -18.72 2.17 -13.33
N MET A 271 -18.27 1.32 -12.41
CA MET A 271 -18.26 -0.13 -12.57
C MET A 271 -19.66 -0.66 -12.93
N ARG A 272 -19.72 -1.60 -13.88
CA ARG A 272 -20.96 -2.20 -14.39
C ARG A 272 -21.28 -3.53 -13.71
N ALA A 273 -22.43 -4.09 -14.06
CA ALA A 273 -22.90 -5.38 -13.55
C ALA A 273 -21.90 -6.52 -13.81
N LEU A 274 -22.10 -7.65 -13.14
CA LEU A 274 -21.19 -8.78 -13.21
C LEU A 274 -21.26 -9.49 -14.57
N ASN A 275 -20.11 -9.62 -15.22
CA ASN A 275 -19.89 -10.48 -16.40
C ASN A 275 -18.42 -10.89 -16.41
N MET A 276 -18.11 -12.10 -15.96
CA MET A 276 -16.72 -12.56 -15.77
C MET A 276 -15.92 -12.58 -17.09
N THR A 277 -16.57 -13.02 -18.17
CA THR A 277 -15.94 -13.18 -19.48
C THR A 277 -15.48 -11.83 -20.04
N SER A 278 -16.35 -10.82 -20.06
CA SER A 278 -15.97 -9.49 -20.55
C SER A 278 -15.08 -8.73 -19.56
N ALA A 279 -15.27 -8.93 -18.25
CA ALA A 279 -14.57 -8.18 -17.23
C ALA A 279 -13.06 -8.47 -17.20
N GLU A 280 -12.65 -9.73 -17.05
CA GLU A 280 -11.23 -10.04 -16.82
C GLU A 280 -10.36 -9.64 -18.03
N ASP A 281 -10.80 -9.98 -19.24
CA ASP A 281 -10.09 -9.65 -20.48
C ASP A 281 -9.97 -8.12 -20.64
N TYR A 282 -11.06 -7.39 -20.37
CA TYR A 282 -11.05 -5.93 -20.47
C TYR A 282 -10.07 -5.32 -19.48
N ILE A 283 -10.12 -5.72 -18.21
CA ILE A 283 -9.27 -5.15 -17.15
C ILE A 283 -7.79 -5.38 -17.45
N VAL A 284 -7.42 -6.59 -17.87
CA VAL A 284 -6.02 -6.90 -18.20
C VAL A 284 -5.57 -6.09 -19.41
N ASN A 285 -6.33 -6.10 -20.50
CA ASN A 285 -5.92 -5.44 -21.74
C ASN A 285 -5.88 -3.91 -21.65
N ASN A 286 -6.69 -3.33 -20.75
CA ASN A 286 -6.78 -1.87 -20.59
C ASN A 286 -6.00 -1.32 -19.39
N THR A 287 -5.31 -2.18 -18.63
CA THR A 287 -4.37 -1.71 -17.58
C THR A 287 -3.25 -0.90 -18.22
N ARG A 288 -3.14 0.38 -17.82
CA ARG A 288 -2.32 1.39 -18.52
C ARG A 288 -2.03 2.60 -17.64
N GLU A 289 -1.13 3.46 -18.13
CA GLU A 289 -1.02 4.85 -17.70
C GLU A 289 -2.27 5.62 -18.16
N VAL A 290 -3.12 6.01 -17.22
CA VAL A 290 -4.41 6.65 -17.51
C VAL A 290 -4.31 8.18 -17.59
N VAL A 291 -3.32 8.74 -16.90
CA VAL A 291 -2.82 10.11 -17.03
C VAL A 291 -1.30 10.07 -16.84
N PRO A 292 -0.54 11.07 -17.34
CA PRO A 292 0.91 11.08 -17.16
C PRO A 292 1.31 10.89 -15.68
N GLY A 293 2.16 9.90 -15.42
CA GLY A 293 2.65 9.53 -14.09
C GLY A 293 1.73 8.65 -13.24
N LEU A 294 0.57 8.20 -13.75
CA LEU A 294 -0.33 7.32 -13.01
C LEU A 294 -0.83 6.14 -13.85
N ILE A 295 -0.39 4.94 -13.48
CA ILE A 295 -0.92 3.66 -13.96
C ILE A 295 -2.07 3.23 -13.05
N THR A 296 -3.16 2.75 -13.63
CA THR A 296 -4.15 1.99 -12.88
C THR A 296 -4.60 0.74 -13.62
N GLY A 297 -5.08 -0.20 -12.83
CA GLY A 297 -5.52 -1.52 -13.24
C GLY A 297 -6.43 -2.11 -12.15
N GLY A 298 -6.47 -3.43 -12.08
CA GLY A 298 -7.33 -4.15 -11.14
C GLY A 298 -8.77 -3.65 -11.24
N MET A 299 -9.50 -3.71 -10.13
CA MET A 299 -10.88 -3.23 -10.11
C MET A 299 -11.03 -1.71 -10.07
N GLU A 300 -9.98 -0.95 -9.72
CA GLU A 300 -10.03 0.52 -9.77
C GLU A 300 -10.25 1.02 -11.21
N LEU A 301 -9.61 0.37 -12.18
CA LEU A 301 -9.80 0.67 -13.60
C LEU A 301 -11.26 0.48 -14.05
N SER A 302 -12.01 -0.45 -13.44
CA SER A 302 -13.41 -0.68 -13.79
C SER A 302 -14.30 0.53 -13.48
N GLU A 303 -13.96 1.32 -12.46
CA GLU A 303 -14.70 2.53 -12.09
C GLU A 303 -14.41 3.67 -13.08
N LEU A 304 -13.17 3.78 -13.54
CA LEU A 304 -12.78 4.75 -14.55
C LEU A 304 -13.43 4.45 -15.90
N ASP A 305 -13.23 3.22 -16.38
CA ASP A 305 -13.59 2.82 -17.74
C ASP A 305 -15.05 2.33 -17.88
N GLY A 306 -15.70 2.04 -16.76
CA GLY A 306 -17.06 1.50 -16.75
C GLY A 306 -17.11 0.07 -17.26
N ALA A 307 -16.16 -0.74 -16.84
CA ALA A 307 -16.09 -2.15 -17.18
C ALA A 307 -17.02 -2.99 -16.29
N ASN A 308 -17.39 -4.19 -16.76
CA ASN A 308 -18.06 -5.18 -15.91
C ASN A 308 -17.15 -5.60 -14.75
N ARG A 309 -17.76 -6.02 -13.64
CA ARG A 309 -17.05 -6.70 -12.56
C ARG A 309 -16.99 -8.21 -12.79
N MET A 310 -15.96 -8.88 -12.27
CA MET A 310 -15.83 -10.34 -12.34
C MET A 310 -16.31 -11.08 -11.07
N GLY A 311 -16.45 -10.41 -9.94
CA GLY A 311 -16.82 -11.10 -8.69
C GLY A 311 -15.68 -12.02 -8.19
N ALA A 312 -16.01 -13.25 -7.83
CA ALA A 312 -15.10 -14.17 -7.12
C ALA A 312 -14.17 -14.98 -8.05
N THR A 313 -13.51 -14.33 -9.00
CA THR A 313 -12.41 -14.88 -9.80
C THR A 313 -11.27 -13.86 -9.87
N PHE A 314 -10.02 -14.33 -9.82
CA PHE A 314 -8.86 -13.49 -9.54
C PHE A 314 -7.86 -13.38 -10.69
N GLY A 315 -8.04 -14.13 -11.79
CA GLY A 315 -7.10 -14.16 -12.91
C GLY A 315 -6.84 -12.78 -13.51
N GLY A 316 -7.90 -11.99 -13.69
CA GLY A 316 -7.81 -10.62 -14.17
C GLY A 316 -7.03 -9.69 -13.25
N MET A 317 -7.09 -9.88 -11.93
CA MET A 317 -6.34 -9.06 -10.97
C MET A 317 -4.83 -9.36 -11.04
N LEU A 318 -4.46 -10.64 -11.05
CA LEU A 318 -3.06 -11.07 -11.13
C LEU A 318 -2.44 -10.61 -12.46
N ALA A 319 -3.11 -10.90 -13.58
CA ALA A 319 -2.60 -10.53 -14.90
C ALA A 319 -2.55 -9.00 -15.10
N SER A 320 -3.52 -8.25 -14.55
CA SER A 320 -3.48 -6.79 -14.53
C SER A 320 -2.28 -6.26 -13.75
N GLY A 321 -1.98 -6.81 -12.57
CA GLY A 321 -0.78 -6.44 -11.81
C GLY A 321 0.52 -6.66 -12.59
N VAL A 322 0.66 -7.80 -13.26
CA VAL A 322 1.81 -8.08 -14.14
C VAL A 322 1.87 -7.11 -15.33
N LYS A 323 0.73 -6.80 -15.95
CA LYS A 323 0.65 -5.84 -17.06
C LYS A 323 1.10 -4.45 -16.61
N ALA A 324 0.63 -3.97 -15.46
CA ALA A 324 1.04 -2.69 -14.90
C ALA A 324 2.55 -2.64 -14.62
N ALA A 325 3.15 -3.69 -14.06
CA ALA A 325 4.60 -3.76 -13.87
C ALA A 325 5.36 -3.63 -15.20
N LYS A 326 4.88 -4.28 -16.27
CA LYS A 326 5.46 -4.15 -17.61
C LYS A 326 5.33 -2.74 -18.18
N GLU A 327 4.20 -2.07 -17.98
CA GLU A 327 4.03 -0.69 -18.42
C GLU A 327 4.90 0.28 -17.60
N ALA A 328 5.02 0.06 -16.29
CA ALA A 328 5.89 0.84 -15.42
C ALA A 328 7.35 0.82 -15.88
N ILE A 329 7.87 -0.37 -16.20
CA ILE A 329 9.23 -0.53 -16.73
C ILE A 329 9.42 0.29 -18.01
N LYS A 330 8.50 0.15 -18.98
CA LYS A 330 8.57 0.90 -20.24
C LYS A 330 8.59 2.41 -20.03
N ILE A 331 7.74 2.92 -19.14
CA ILE A 331 7.63 4.36 -18.86
C ILE A 331 8.93 4.88 -18.22
N LEU A 332 9.41 4.20 -17.18
CA LEU A 332 10.65 4.58 -16.48
C LEU A 332 11.89 4.49 -17.39
N ASP A 333 11.92 3.55 -18.33
CA ASP A 333 13.01 3.40 -19.29
C ASP A 333 12.99 4.46 -20.39
N ALA A 334 11.83 5.06 -20.67
CA ALA A 334 11.68 6.14 -21.66
C ALA A 334 11.93 7.55 -21.07
N GLN A 335 11.87 7.71 -19.75
CA GLN A 335 11.88 9.02 -19.09
C GLN A 335 13.22 9.32 -18.42
N LYS A 336 13.65 10.58 -18.52
CA LYS A 336 14.76 11.14 -17.73
C LYS A 336 14.18 11.63 -16.41
N ILE A 337 14.67 11.06 -15.32
CA ILE A 337 14.20 11.32 -13.95
C ILE A 337 15.37 11.88 -13.14
N VAL A 338 15.11 12.94 -12.37
CA VAL A 338 16.06 13.57 -11.43
C VAL A 338 15.31 13.79 -10.12
N ASP A 339 15.86 13.29 -9.01
CA ASP A 339 15.27 13.41 -7.66
C ASP A 339 13.79 12.97 -7.58
N GLY A 340 13.45 11.93 -8.34
CA GLY A 340 12.09 11.38 -8.41
C GLY A 340 11.12 12.19 -9.28
N GLU A 341 11.56 13.24 -9.96
CA GLU A 341 10.73 13.98 -10.90
C GLU A 341 11.15 13.69 -12.35
N VAL A 342 10.18 13.47 -13.24
CA VAL A 342 10.41 13.46 -14.69
C VAL A 342 10.82 14.86 -15.11
N VAL A 343 11.91 14.97 -15.88
CA VAL A 343 12.45 16.26 -16.42
C VAL A 343 12.55 16.29 -17.94
N GLY A 344 12.24 15.17 -18.60
CA GLY A 344 12.35 15.03 -20.06
C GLY A 344 12.35 13.57 -20.49
N HIS A 345 12.53 13.33 -21.78
CA HIS A 345 12.78 11.98 -22.30
C HIS A 345 14.24 11.58 -22.10
N LYS A 346 14.51 10.28 -21.92
CA LYS A 346 15.87 9.75 -22.08
C LYS A 346 16.26 9.90 -23.55
N VAL A 347 17.44 10.46 -23.82
CA VAL A 347 17.99 10.49 -25.17
C VAL A 347 18.35 9.06 -25.54
N ALA A 348 17.86 8.56 -26.68
CA ALA A 348 18.27 7.26 -27.18
C ALA A 348 19.80 7.27 -27.38
N ALA A 349 20.49 6.30 -26.79
CA ALA A 349 21.92 6.09 -26.97
C ALA A 349 22.24 5.63 -28.40
#